data_AF-A0AAF0UI25-F1
#
_entry.id   AF-A0AAF0UI25-F1
#
_cell.length_a   1.000
_cell.length_b   1.000
_cell.length_c   1.000
_cell.angle_alpha   90.00
_cell.angle_beta   90.00
_cell.angle_gamma   90.00
#
_symmetry.space_group_name_H-M   'P 1'
#
loop_
_entity.id
_entity.type
_entity.pdbx_description
1 polymer ?
#
loop_
_entity_poly.entity_id
_entity_poly.type
_entity_poly.pdbx_seq_one_letter_code
_entity_poly.pdbx_strand_id
1 'polypeptide(L)'
;MARFIPCKKTNDASHVADLFVKEVVKLHGIPRTIVSDRDAKFLSHFWRILWGKLGTKLLFSTSYHPQTDGQTEVVNRILGNMLSVVLKGKLTSWENYIPIVEFSYNRTFHSSTGKTAFEVVYGFNPLTPIDLLPLPTNDFANLDGKKKADMMKKIHEQTRLAFEKKDKEVAL
;
A
#
# COMPACT_ATOMS: atom_id res chain seq x y z
N MET A 1 7.21 6.92 5.39
CA MET A 1 7.30 5.79 4.45
C MET A 1 8.59 5.05 4.72
N ALA A 2 8.56 3.73 4.68
CA ALA A 2 9.73 2.87 4.81
C ALA A 2 10.01 2.18 3.47
N ARG A 3 11.30 1.96 3.21
CA ARG A 3 11.80 1.23 2.03
C ARG A 3 12.68 0.10 2.55
N PHE A 4 12.33 -1.13 2.24
CA PHE A 4 13.03 -2.33 2.69
C PHE A 4 13.78 -2.94 1.50
N ILE A 5 15.10 -3.00 1.59
CA ILE A 5 15.96 -3.47 0.51
C ILE A 5 16.75 -4.68 1.03
N PRO A 6 16.58 -5.87 0.41
CA PRO A 6 17.39 -7.03 0.77
C PRO A 6 18.86 -6.79 0.45
N CYS A 7 19.73 -6.99 1.44
CA CYS A 7 21.17 -6.90 1.29
C CYS A 7 21.84 -8.14 1.89
N LYS A 8 22.90 -8.64 1.25
CA LYS A 8 23.74 -9.71 1.79
C LYS A 8 24.99 -9.10 2.42
N LYS A 9 25.52 -9.77 3.45
CA LYS A 9 26.77 -9.34 4.11
C LYS A 9 27.98 -9.32 3.15
N THR A 10 27.90 -10.10 2.07
CA THR A 10 28.93 -10.20 1.02
C THR A 10 28.75 -9.19 -0.11
N ASN A 11 27.71 -8.33 -0.06
CA ASN A 11 27.51 -7.33 -1.10
C ASN A 11 28.64 -6.30 -1.05
N ASP A 12 29.28 -6.10 -2.19
CA ASP A 12 30.31 -5.06 -2.34
C ASP A 12 29.69 -3.66 -2.24
N ALA A 13 30.52 -2.68 -1.87
CA ALA A 13 30.13 -1.28 -1.76
C ALA A 13 29.52 -0.74 -3.06
N SER A 14 30.03 -1.15 -4.23
CA SER A 14 29.46 -0.75 -5.52
C SER A 14 28.01 -1.21 -5.66
N HIS A 15 27.72 -2.46 -5.29
CA HIS A 15 26.37 -3.00 -5.38
C HIS A 15 25.40 -2.31 -4.42
N VAL A 16 25.85 -1.96 -3.21
CA VAL A 16 25.04 -1.20 -2.25
C VAL A 16 24.76 0.22 -2.76
N ALA A 17 25.74 0.86 -3.41
CA ALA A 17 25.56 2.16 -4.02
C ALA A 17 24.52 2.11 -5.16
N ASP A 18 24.59 1.10 -6.02
CA ASP A 18 23.63 0.89 -7.11
C ASP A 18 22.21 0.68 -6.56
N LEU A 19 22.06 -0.14 -5.51
CA LEU A 19 20.78 -0.34 -4.83
C LEU A 19 20.24 0.96 -4.25
N PHE A 20 21.09 1.76 -3.59
CA PHE A 20 20.67 3.04 -3.03
C PHE A 20 20.16 4.01 -4.10
N VAL A 21 20.88 4.13 -5.22
CA VAL A 21 20.46 5.01 -6.33
C VAL A 21 19.16 4.50 -6.95
N LYS A 22 19.09 3.19 -7.22
CA LYS A 22 17.95 2.55 -7.88
C LYS A 22 16.67 2.59 -7.05
N GLU A 23 16.76 2.38 -5.75
CA GLU A 23 15.61 2.19 -4.86
C GLU A 23 15.25 3.42 -4.04
N VAL A 24 16.20 4.31 -3.74
CA VAL A 24 15.98 5.52 -2.93
C VAL A 24 16.03 6.78 -3.78
N VAL A 25 17.17 7.05 -4.43
CA VAL A 25 17.39 8.32 -5.16
C VAL A 25 16.42 8.48 -6.31
N LYS A 26 16.11 7.40 -7.04
CA LYS A 26 15.11 7.39 -8.12
C LYS A 26 13.74 7.92 -7.69
N LEU A 27 13.35 7.70 -6.43
CA LEU A 27 11.99 7.98 -5.94
C LEU A 27 11.92 9.26 -5.09
N HIS A 28 12.99 9.56 -4.34
CA HIS A 28 12.99 10.65 -3.36
C HIS A 28 14.06 11.71 -3.64
N GLY A 29 14.94 11.49 -4.62
CA GLY A 29 16.11 12.31 -4.87
C GLY A 29 17.20 12.12 -3.82
N ILE A 30 18.20 13.00 -3.85
CA ILE A 30 19.29 13.01 -2.88
C ILE A 30 18.78 13.60 -1.55
N PRO A 31 18.89 12.88 -0.43
CA PRO A 31 18.45 13.40 0.85
C PRO A 31 19.32 14.56 1.33
N ARG A 32 18.72 15.56 1.98
CA ARG A 32 19.47 16.66 2.61
C ARG A 32 20.23 16.20 3.85
N THR A 33 19.71 15.18 4.52
CA THR A 33 20.27 14.64 5.76
C THR A 33 20.11 13.13 5.77
N ILE A 34 21.16 12.41 6.18
CA ILE A 34 21.11 10.97 6.42
C ILE A 34 21.44 10.72 7.88
N VAL A 35 20.55 10.01 8.57
CA VAL A 35 20.78 9.51 9.92
C VAL A 35 21.21 8.05 9.80
N SER A 36 22.36 7.71 10.38
CA SER A 36 22.91 6.35 10.33
C SER A 36 23.49 5.96 11.69
N ASP A 37 23.63 4.66 11.91
CA ASP A 37 24.34 4.12 13.06
C ASP A 37 25.86 4.33 12.91
N ARG A 38 26.62 3.90 13.92
CA ARG A 38 28.08 4.02 13.94
C ARG A 38 28.77 2.82 13.29
N ASP A 39 28.14 2.15 12.33
CA ASP A 39 28.83 1.10 11.57
C ASP A 39 30.00 1.70 10.78
N ALA A 40 31.14 1.00 10.79
CA ALA A 40 32.38 1.43 10.14
C ALA A 40 32.19 1.76 8.64
N LYS A 41 31.24 1.12 7.97
CA LYS A 41 30.89 1.40 6.57
C LYS A 41 30.41 2.84 6.37
N PHE A 42 29.57 3.34 7.27
CA PHE A 42 28.99 4.68 7.21
C PHE A 42 29.87 5.75 7.85
N LEU A 43 30.82 5.34 8.71
CA LEU A 43 31.83 6.22 9.31
C LEU A 43 33.07 6.43 8.44
N SER A 44 33.20 5.75 7.30
CA SER A 44 34.39 5.85 6.46
C SER A 44 34.64 7.30 6.00
N HIS A 45 35.91 7.68 5.94
CA HIS A 45 36.31 9.02 5.50
C HIS A 45 35.78 9.32 4.09
N PHE A 46 35.83 8.33 3.20
CA PHE A 46 35.27 8.41 1.86
C PHE A 46 33.78 8.78 1.88
N TRP A 47 32.97 8.11 2.70
CA TRP A 47 31.52 8.37 2.80
C TRP A 47 31.21 9.80 3.24
N ARG A 48 31.94 10.30 4.24
CA ARG A 48 31.78 11.69 4.71
C ARG A 48 32.09 12.72 3.63
N ILE A 49 33.17 12.52 2.87
CA ILE A 49 33.56 13.43 1.79
C ILE A 49 32.57 13.36 0.62
N LEU A 50 32.13 12.17 0.24
CA LEU A 50 31.16 11.96 -0.84
C LEU A 50 29.86 12.72 -0.56
N TRP A 51 29.24 12.47 0.59
CA TRP A 51 27.98 13.12 0.96
C TRP A 51 28.15 14.61 1.22
N GLY A 52 29.30 15.03 1.76
CA GLY A 52 29.65 16.45 1.87
C GLY A 52 29.67 17.16 0.52
N LYS A 53 30.22 16.53 -0.53
CA LYS A 53 30.21 17.06 -1.90
C LYS A 53 28.81 17.07 -2.53
N LEU A 54 27.95 16.12 -2.17
CA LEU A 54 26.55 16.07 -2.61
C LEU A 54 25.63 17.03 -1.84
N GLY A 55 26.15 17.76 -0.85
CA GLY A 55 25.36 18.69 -0.02
C GLY A 55 24.50 18.00 1.05
N THR A 56 24.76 16.72 1.32
CA THR A 56 24.04 15.93 2.31
C THR A 56 24.77 15.94 3.65
N LYS A 57 24.02 16.25 4.73
CA LYS A 57 24.53 16.20 6.11
C LYS A 57 24.41 14.79 6.68
N LEU A 58 25.52 14.22 7.13
CA LEU A 58 25.51 12.95 7.86
C LEU A 58 25.34 13.20 9.35
N LEU A 59 24.32 12.60 9.94
CA LEU A 59 24.06 12.57 11.38
C LEU A 59 24.26 11.13 11.86
N PHE A 60 25.09 10.95 12.88
CA PHE A 60 25.34 9.64 13.45
C PHE A 60 24.63 9.52 14.79
N SER A 61 23.87 8.45 14.99
CA SER A 61 23.28 8.17 16.29
C SER A 61 24.40 7.96 17.33
N THR A 62 24.15 8.37 18.58
CA THR A 62 25.02 8.01 19.70
C THR A 62 24.44 6.77 20.36
N SER A 63 25.30 5.91 20.91
CA SER A 63 24.92 4.63 21.54
C SER A 63 23.89 4.75 22.69
N TYR A 64 23.55 5.97 23.11
CA TYR A 64 22.65 6.28 24.22
C TYR A 64 21.59 7.34 23.87
N HIS A 65 21.31 7.63 22.59
CA HIS A 65 20.18 8.47 22.17
C HIS A 65 19.07 7.65 21.47
N PRO A 66 18.20 6.97 22.24
CA PRO A 66 17.08 6.20 21.70
C PRO A 66 16.08 7.05 20.89
N GLN A 67 16.14 8.38 20.98
CA GLN A 67 15.22 9.26 20.26
C GLN A 67 15.54 9.35 18.74
N THR A 68 16.81 9.16 18.36
CA THR A 68 17.23 9.23 16.94
C THR A 68 17.20 7.86 16.26
N ASP A 69 17.55 6.79 16.98
CA ASP A 69 17.60 5.43 16.45
C ASP A 69 16.36 4.59 16.78
N GLY A 70 15.58 4.98 17.78
CA GLY A 70 14.41 4.21 18.23
C GLY A 70 13.30 4.13 17.19
N GLN A 71 13.19 5.11 16.27
CA GLN A 71 12.27 5.00 15.15
C GLN A 71 12.65 3.83 14.23
N THR A 72 13.93 3.71 13.88
CA THR A 72 14.47 2.62 13.06
C THR A 72 14.32 1.28 13.78
N GLU A 73 14.60 1.23 15.08
CA GLU A 73 14.44 0.02 15.90
C GLU A 73 12.98 -0.46 15.93
N VAL A 74 12.02 0.46 16.13
CA VAL A 74 10.59 0.13 16.11
C VAL A 74 10.18 -0.37 14.73
N VAL A 75 10.65 0.26 13.65
CA VAL A 75 10.39 -0.18 12.26
C VAL A 75 10.95 -1.58 12.04
N ASN A 76 12.20 -1.84 12.44
CA ASN A 76 12.86 -3.15 12.29
C ASN A 76 12.13 -4.24 13.07
N ARG A 77 11.64 -3.95 14.27
CA ARG A 77 10.82 -4.88 15.06
C ARG A 77 9.50 -5.21 14.37
N ILE A 78 8.81 -4.21 13.84
CA ILE A 78 7.55 -4.41 13.09
C ILE A 78 7.82 -5.26 11.83
N LEU A 79 8.89 -4.96 11.09
CA LEU A 79 9.30 -5.71 9.92
C LEU A 79 9.55 -7.20 10.26
N GLY A 80 10.28 -7.47 11.34
CA GLY A 80 10.53 -8.84 11.81
C GLY A 80 9.25 -9.60 12.14
N ASN A 81 8.29 -8.93 12.79
CA ASN A 81 6.98 -9.51 13.09
C ASN A 81 6.16 -9.81 11.82
N MET A 82 6.10 -8.86 10.89
CA MET A 82 5.41 -9.05 9.61
C MET A 82 6.01 -10.21 8.81
N LEU A 83 7.33 -10.28 8.71
CA LEU A 83 8.03 -11.37 8.03
C LEU A 83 7.77 -12.71 8.71
N SER A 84 7.76 -12.76 10.04
CA SER A 84 7.51 -14.00 10.80
C SER A 84 6.12 -14.57 10.50
N VAL A 85 5.11 -13.70 10.39
CA VAL A 85 3.73 -14.09 10.04
C VAL A 85 3.63 -14.57 8.59
N VAL A 86 4.26 -13.86 7.65
CA VAL A 86 4.19 -14.19 6.22
C VAL A 86 4.94 -15.48 5.89
N LEU A 87 6.09 -15.71 6.51
CA LEU A 87 6.96 -16.84 6.18
C LEU A 87 6.52 -18.15 6.82
N LYS A 88 5.76 -18.11 7.93
CA LYS A 88 5.29 -19.30 8.67
C LYS A 88 6.40 -20.36 8.86
N GLY A 89 7.64 -19.93 9.11
CA GLY A 89 8.81 -20.80 9.31
C GLY A 89 9.64 -21.14 8.06
N LYS A 90 9.26 -20.71 6.85
CA LYS A 90 10.07 -20.89 5.62
C LYS A 90 11.00 -19.71 5.37
N LEU A 91 12.22 -19.79 5.89
CA LEU A 91 13.21 -18.71 5.80
C LEU A 91 13.92 -18.62 4.43
N THR A 92 13.85 -19.63 3.56
CA THR A 92 14.64 -19.68 2.32
C THR A 92 14.21 -18.72 1.21
N SER A 93 13.09 -17.99 1.38
CA SER A 93 12.57 -17.09 0.35
C SER A 93 12.08 -15.75 0.88
N TRP A 94 12.58 -15.31 2.05
CA TRP A 94 12.13 -14.08 2.71
C TRP A 94 12.28 -12.84 1.82
N GLU A 95 13.33 -12.79 1.00
CA GLU A 95 13.62 -11.68 0.07
C GLU A 95 12.44 -11.43 -0.90
N ASN A 96 11.75 -12.48 -1.34
CA ASN A 96 10.62 -12.38 -2.29
C ASN A 96 9.38 -11.73 -1.67
N TYR A 97 9.27 -11.73 -0.33
CA TYR A 97 8.13 -11.16 0.38
C TYR A 97 8.36 -9.70 0.79
N ILE A 98 9.60 -9.20 0.68
CA ILE A 98 9.93 -7.83 1.06
C ILE A 98 9.06 -6.78 0.35
N PRO A 99 8.78 -6.87 -0.97
CA PRO A 99 7.89 -5.91 -1.62
C PRO A 99 6.47 -5.91 -1.04
N ILE A 100 5.93 -7.08 -0.70
CA ILE A 100 4.58 -7.22 -0.12
C ILE A 100 4.56 -6.67 1.30
N VAL A 101 5.60 -6.94 2.08
CA VAL A 101 5.73 -6.44 3.46
C VAL A 101 5.93 -4.92 3.48
N GLU A 102 6.75 -4.37 2.59
CA GLU A 102 6.91 -2.93 2.43
C GLU A 102 5.59 -2.25 2.08
N PHE A 103 4.86 -2.79 1.11
CA PHE A 103 3.56 -2.29 0.71
C PHE A 103 2.58 -2.32 1.90
N SER A 104 2.52 -3.45 2.61
CA SER A 104 1.63 -3.62 3.77
C SER A 104 1.98 -2.65 4.89
N TYR A 105 3.26 -2.47 5.19
CA TYR A 105 3.76 -1.52 6.17
C TYR A 105 3.35 -0.09 5.80
N ASN A 106 3.61 0.34 4.57
CA ASN A 106 3.33 1.71 4.13
C ASN A 106 1.82 2.03 4.04
N ARG A 107 0.98 1.01 3.90
CA ARG A 107 -0.48 1.13 3.93
C ARG A 107 -1.08 1.01 5.33
N THR A 108 -0.29 0.63 6.33
CA THR A 108 -0.78 0.50 7.70
C THR A 108 -0.98 1.87 8.33
N PHE A 109 -2.06 2.01 9.11
CA PHE A 109 -2.34 3.22 9.86
C PHE A 109 -1.36 3.37 11.03
N HIS A 110 -0.71 4.53 11.13
CA HIS A 110 0.18 4.85 12.24
C HIS A 110 -0.52 5.78 13.23
N SER A 111 -0.62 5.37 14.50
CA SER A 111 -1.30 6.15 15.55
C SER A 111 -0.65 7.50 15.82
N SER A 112 0.66 7.62 15.63
CA SER A 112 1.41 8.87 15.82
C SER A 112 1.10 9.94 14.77
N THR A 113 0.83 9.53 13.53
CA THR A 113 0.55 10.44 12.42
C THR A 113 -0.93 10.54 12.07
N GLY A 114 -1.75 9.61 12.57
CA GLY A 114 -3.17 9.52 12.25
C GLY A 114 -3.44 9.23 10.77
N LYS A 115 -2.45 8.73 10.03
CA LYS A 115 -2.47 8.51 8.57
C LYS A 115 -1.56 7.34 8.20
N THR A 116 -1.75 6.79 7.01
CA THR A 116 -0.80 5.82 6.45
C THR A 116 0.43 6.54 5.88
N ALA A 117 1.52 5.81 5.68
CA ALA A 117 2.71 6.40 5.08
C ALA A 117 2.50 6.78 3.60
N PHE A 118 1.68 6.03 2.86
CA PHE A 118 1.31 6.37 1.48
C PHE A 118 0.52 7.67 1.41
N GLU A 119 -0.43 7.90 2.31
CA GLU A 119 -1.19 9.15 2.37
C GLU A 119 -0.29 10.34 2.69
N VAL A 120 0.67 10.17 3.61
CA VAL A 120 1.59 11.25 3.99
C VAL A 120 2.52 11.64 2.84
N VAL A 121 3.00 10.68 2.04
CA VAL A 121 4.00 10.94 0.99
C VAL A 121 3.35 11.27 -0.37
N TYR A 122 2.28 10.56 -0.74
CA TYR A 122 1.66 10.69 -2.06
C TYR A 122 0.25 11.30 -2.02
N GLY A 123 -0.34 11.49 -0.84
CA GLY A 123 -1.68 12.06 -0.70
C GLY A 123 -2.83 11.06 -0.89
N PHE A 124 -2.55 9.79 -1.20
CA PHE A 124 -3.55 8.74 -1.36
C PHE A 124 -3.03 7.37 -0.94
N ASN A 125 -3.94 6.43 -0.68
CA ASN A 125 -3.62 5.03 -0.46
C ASN A 125 -3.77 4.22 -1.76
N PRO A 126 -2.73 3.49 -2.20
CA PRO A 126 -2.86 2.56 -3.30
C PRO A 126 -3.93 1.49 -3.04
N LEU A 127 -4.56 1.01 -4.12
CA LEU A 127 -5.55 -0.06 -4.09
C LEU A 127 -4.91 -1.39 -3.67
N THR A 128 -5.65 -2.17 -2.89
CA THR A 128 -5.33 -3.56 -2.58
C THR A 128 -6.16 -4.51 -3.43
N PRO A 129 -5.78 -5.80 -3.50
CA PRO A 129 -6.60 -6.82 -4.16
C PRO A 129 -8.06 -6.84 -3.68
N ILE A 130 -8.32 -6.52 -2.40
CA ILE A 130 -9.68 -6.44 -1.84
C ILE A 130 -10.47 -5.29 -2.48
N ASP A 131 -9.83 -4.14 -2.74
CA ASP A 131 -10.48 -2.99 -3.38
C ASP A 131 -10.76 -3.24 -4.87
N LEU A 132 -10.09 -4.22 -5.48
CA LEU A 132 -10.28 -4.64 -6.85
C LEU A 132 -11.34 -5.74 -7.01
N LEU A 133 -11.81 -6.33 -5.90
CA LEU A 133 -12.89 -7.30 -5.96
C LEU A 133 -14.14 -6.58 -6.47
N PRO A 134 -14.84 -7.12 -7.48
CA PRO A 134 -16.14 -6.59 -7.85
C PRO A 134 -16.98 -6.62 -6.59
N LEU A 135 -17.52 -5.47 -6.19
CA LEU A 135 -18.54 -5.44 -5.15
C LEU A 135 -19.59 -6.48 -5.55
N PRO A 136 -20.08 -7.31 -4.62
CA PRO A 136 -21.25 -8.11 -4.93
C PRO A 136 -22.29 -7.11 -5.44
N THR A 137 -22.61 -7.19 -6.74
CA THR A 137 -23.81 -6.58 -7.25
C THR A 137 -24.88 -7.11 -6.32
N ASN A 138 -25.51 -6.23 -5.55
CA ASN A 138 -26.65 -6.61 -4.75
C ASN A 138 -27.71 -7.11 -5.74
N ASP A 139 -27.64 -8.40 -6.07
CA ASP A 139 -28.71 -9.17 -6.69
C ASP A 139 -29.83 -9.42 -5.69
N PHE A 140 -29.87 -8.66 -4.59
CA PHE A 140 -31.13 -8.20 -4.05
C PHE A 140 -31.79 -7.27 -5.08
N ALA A 141 -32.16 -7.82 -6.24
CA ALA A 141 -33.35 -7.37 -6.92
C ALA A 141 -34.42 -7.34 -5.83
N ASN A 142 -34.81 -6.15 -5.39
CA ASN A 142 -35.82 -5.99 -4.37
C ASN A 142 -37.00 -6.84 -4.85
N LEU A 143 -37.30 -7.93 -4.12
CA LEU A 143 -38.26 -8.94 -4.57
C LEU A 143 -39.63 -8.27 -4.85
N ASP A 144 -39.88 -7.15 -4.16
CA ASP A 144 -41.01 -6.25 -4.37
C ASP A 144 -40.97 -5.54 -5.72
N GLY A 145 -39.81 -5.02 -6.14
CA GLY A 145 -39.64 -4.33 -7.42
C GLY A 145 -39.91 -5.23 -8.64
N LYS A 146 -39.40 -6.47 -8.62
CA LYS A 146 -39.64 -7.44 -9.70
C LYS A 146 -41.11 -7.89 -9.74
N LYS A 147 -41.69 -8.20 -8.58
CA LYS A 147 -43.13 -8.53 -8.46
C LYS A 147 -44.04 -7.39 -8.91
N LYS A 148 -43.69 -6.14 -8.58
CA LYS A 148 -44.46 -4.94 -8.96
C LYS A 148 -44.37 -4.66 -10.46
N ALA A 149 -43.19 -4.89 -11.07
CA ALA A 149 -43.04 -4.80 -12.52
C ALA A 149 -43.88 -5.84 -13.27
N ASP A 150 -43.89 -7.10 -12.79
CA ASP A 150 -44.71 -8.17 -13.39
C ASP A 150 -46.22 -7.92 -13.19
N MET A 151 -46.62 -7.40 -12.02
CA MET A 151 -48.01 -6.98 -11.77
C MET A 151 -48.43 -5.84 -12.72
N MET A 152 -47.56 -4.84 -12.94
CA MET A 152 -47.87 -3.71 -13.82
C MET A 152 -48.02 -4.12 -15.28
N LYS A 153 -47.24 -5.10 -15.75
CA LYS A 153 -47.39 -5.69 -17.09
C LYS A 153 -48.75 -6.38 -17.24
N LYS A 154 -49.15 -7.15 -16.22
CA LYS A 154 -50.45 -7.86 -16.22
C LYS A 154 -51.64 -6.90 -16.22
N ILE A 155 -51.56 -5.80 -15.47
CA ILE A 155 -52.57 -4.73 -15.49
C ILE A 155 -52.66 -4.11 -16.89
N HIS A 156 -51.53 -3.74 -17.49
CA HIS A 156 -51.52 -3.18 -18.85
C HIS A 156 -52.14 -4.12 -19.90
N GLU A 157 -51.84 -5.42 -19.81
CA GLU A 157 -52.40 -6.41 -20.71
C GLU A 157 -53.92 -6.55 -20.56
N GLN A 158 -54.41 -6.60 -19.31
CA GLN A 158 -55.84 -6.61 -19.02
C GLN A 158 -56.55 -5.34 -19.51
N THR A 159 -55.94 -4.17 -19.30
CA THR A 159 -56.46 -2.88 -19.77
C THR A 159 -56.50 -2.82 -21.30
N ARG A 160 -55.46 -3.32 -21.99
CA ARG A 160 -55.44 -3.40 -23.45
C ARG A 160 -56.58 -4.27 -23.99
N LEU A 161 -56.75 -5.46 -23.41
CA LEU A 161 -57.83 -6.39 -23.80
C LEU A 161 -59.22 -5.80 -23.53
N ALA A 162 -59.39 -5.05 -22.44
CA ALA A 162 -60.65 -4.37 -22.14
C ALA A 162 -60.96 -3.25 -23.14
N PHE A 163 -59.95 -2.47 -23.57
CA PHE A 163 -60.12 -1.47 -24.63
C PHE A 163 -60.49 -2.12 -25.96
N GLU A 164 -59.76 -3.17 -26.37
CA GLU A 164 -60.05 -3.90 -27.62
C GLU A 164 -61.45 -4.54 -27.62
N LYS A 165 -61.95 -5.00 -26.47
CA LYS A 165 -63.30 -5.53 -26.33
C LYS A 165 -64.36 -4.41 -26.43
N LYS A 166 -64.10 -3.27 -25.82
CA LYS A 166 -65.01 -2.11 -25.83
C LYS A 166 -65.10 -1.47 -27.21
N ASP A 167 -63.99 -1.39 -27.95
CA ASP A 167 -63.99 -0.90 -29.33
C ASP A 167 -64.79 -1.83 -30.26
N LYS A 168 -64.79 -3.14 -30.01
CA LYS A 168 -65.63 -4.11 -30.76
C LYS A 168 -67.11 -4.03 -30.42
N GLU A 169 -67.47 -3.70 -29.18
CA GLU A 169 -68.86 -3.51 -28.76
C GLU A 169 -69.46 -2.19 -29.27
N VAL A 170 -68.64 -1.16 -29.49
CA VAL A 170 -69.07 0.15 -30.02
C VAL A 170 -69.15 0.16 -31.57
N ALA A 171 -68.50 -0.80 -32.23
CA ALA A 171 -68.50 -0.95 -33.70
C ALA A 171 -69.66 -1.82 -34.25
N LEU A 172 -70.59 -2.26 -33.39
CA LEU A 172 -71.87 -2.93 -33.71
C LEU A 172 -73.03 -1.95 -33.55
#